data_AF-A0A225V2T7-F1
#
_entry.id   AF-A0A225V2T7-F1
#
_cell.length_a   1.000
_cell.length_b   1.000
_cell.length_c   1.000
_cell.angle_alpha   90.00
_cell.angle_beta   90.00
_cell.angle_gamma   90.00
#
_symmetry.space_group_name_H-M   'P 1'
#
loop_
_entity.id
_entity.type
_entity.pdbx_description
1 polymer ?
#
loop_
_entity_poly.entity_id
_entity_poly.type
_entity_poly.pdbx_seq_one_letter_code
_entity_poly.pdbx_strand_id
1 'polypeptide(L)'
;MLRHPDIQKPFVIIQHVNRWAACAVVGQEYDGKIQPVRYTGRVLNDAELRYYIAEKEVIAILRTLQVQGLINCNQPHLQTHLSKVELLKEKFGSLRLVHLKREYNQAADYLTTKILILDES
;
A
#
# COMPACT_ATOMS: atom_id res chain seq x y z
N MET A 1 -10.87 6.87 12.52
CA MET A 1 -12.14 7.20 11.83
C MET A 1 -11.82 7.41 10.36
N LEU A 2 -12.54 6.76 9.45
CA LEU A 2 -12.36 6.91 8.00
C LEU A 2 -13.19 8.09 7.47
N ARG A 3 -12.70 8.78 6.45
CA ARG A 3 -13.44 9.82 5.73
C ARG A 3 -14.03 9.24 4.43
N HIS A 4 -15.16 9.78 3.97
CA HIS A 4 -15.72 9.43 2.67
C HIS A 4 -14.78 9.86 1.51
N PRO A 5 -14.62 9.03 0.46
CA PRO A 5 -13.81 9.39 -0.70
C PRO A 5 -14.41 10.58 -1.44
N ASP A 6 -13.57 11.56 -1.78
CA ASP A 6 -13.90 12.64 -2.71
C ASP A 6 -13.22 12.36 -4.05
N ILE A 7 -13.97 11.90 -5.06
CA ILE A 7 -13.38 11.49 -6.35
C ILE A 7 -12.65 12.61 -7.10
N GLN A 8 -12.93 13.89 -6.76
CA GLN A 8 -12.28 15.04 -7.38
C GLN A 8 -10.89 15.33 -6.78
N LYS A 9 -10.55 14.72 -5.65
CA LYS A 9 -9.27 14.91 -4.99
C LYS A 9 -8.26 13.81 -5.32
N PRO A 10 -6.96 14.15 -5.44
CA PRO A 10 -5.89 13.17 -5.58
C PRO A 10 -5.93 12.11 -4.48
N PHE A 11 -5.78 10.85 -4.87
CA PHE A 11 -5.58 9.76 -3.92
C PHE A 11 -4.09 9.58 -3.62
N VAL A 12 -3.79 9.35 -2.34
CA VAL A 12 -2.47 8.98 -1.86
C VAL A 12 -2.52 7.54 -1.37
N ILE A 13 -1.65 6.69 -1.90
CA ILE A 13 -1.44 5.33 -1.40
C ILE A 13 -0.19 5.34 -0.52
N ILE A 14 -0.38 4.99 0.75
CA ILE A 14 0.70 4.76 1.71
C ILE A 14 0.82 3.26 1.91
N GLN A 15 1.94 2.68 1.50
CA GLN A 15 2.22 1.26 1.72
C GLN A 15 2.90 1.03 3.06
N HIS A 16 2.60 -0.12 3.67
CA HIS A 16 3.23 -0.59 4.89
C HIS A 16 3.41 -2.10 4.80
N VAL A 17 4.60 -2.59 5.16
CA VAL A 17 4.84 -4.03 5.25
C VAL A 17 5.51 -4.30 6.58
N ASN A 18 4.98 -5.26 7.32
CA ASN A 18 5.61 -5.75 8.54
C ASN A 18 6.02 -7.21 8.40
N ARG A 19 6.37 -7.85 9.51
CA ARG A 19 6.89 -9.23 9.50
C ARG A 19 5.90 -10.21 8.85
N TRP A 20 4.59 -9.98 8.99
CA TRP A 20 3.54 -10.97 8.72
C TRP A 20 2.53 -10.53 7.66
N ALA A 21 2.40 -9.22 7.41
CA ALA A 21 1.38 -8.66 6.53
C ALA A 21 1.92 -7.50 5.71
N ALA A 22 1.35 -7.34 4.52
CA ALA A 22 1.46 -6.13 3.71
C ALA A 22 0.11 -5.43 3.71
N CYS A 23 0.11 -4.14 4.04
CA CYS A 23 -1.08 -3.31 4.04
C CYS A 23 -0.83 -1.98 3.30
N ALA A 24 -1.92 -1.32 2.94
CA ALA A 24 -1.88 0.00 2.37
C ALA A 24 -3.06 0.82 2.90
N VAL A 25 -2.79 2.11 3.12
CA VAL A 25 -3.80 3.11 3.41
C VAL A 25 -4.03 3.91 2.14
N VAL A 26 -5.27 3.97 1.70
CA VAL A 26 -5.71 4.95 0.71
C VAL A 26 -6.19 6.17 1.48
N GLY A 27 -5.52 7.29 1.29
CA GLY A 27 -5.85 8.56 1.92
C GLY A 27 -6.01 9.69 0.90
N GLN A 28 -6.53 10.80 1.36
CA GLN A 28 -6.63 12.04 0.59
C GLN A 28 -6.23 13.21 1.48
N GLU A 29 -5.70 14.26 0.88
CA GLU A 29 -5.25 15.44 1.62
C GLU A 29 -6.42 16.39 1.94
N TYR A 30 -6.52 16.74 3.21
CA TYR A 30 -7.46 17.72 3.74
C TYR A 30 -6.73 18.59 4.75
N ASP A 31 -6.76 19.91 4.54
CA ASP A 31 -6.14 20.90 5.43
C ASP A 31 -4.66 20.58 5.74
N GLY A 32 -3.91 20.16 4.71
CA GLY A 32 -2.50 19.78 4.80
C GLY A 32 -2.23 18.42 5.47
N LYS A 33 -3.27 17.65 5.81
CA LYS A 33 -3.15 16.33 6.46
C LYS A 33 -3.74 15.25 5.57
N ILE A 34 -3.02 14.13 5.42
CA ILE A 34 -3.58 12.94 4.78
C ILE A 34 -4.57 12.30 5.75
N GLN A 35 -5.84 12.27 5.36
CA GLN A 35 -6.89 11.55 6.11
C GLN A 35 -7.19 10.22 5.43
N PRO A 36 -7.31 9.13 6.19
CA PRO A 36 -7.56 7.81 5.63
C PRO A 36 -9.00 7.71 5.10
N VAL A 37 -9.14 7.18 3.89
CA VAL A 37 -10.42 6.91 3.23
C VAL A 37 -10.71 5.41 3.21
N ARG A 38 -9.68 4.59 3.04
CA ARG A 38 -9.80 3.13 3.08
C ARG A 38 -8.52 2.47 3.56
N TYR A 39 -8.67 1.33 4.23
CA TYR A 39 -7.58 0.41 4.53
C TYR A 39 -7.71 -0.84 3.68
N THR A 40 -6.58 -1.37 3.25
CA THR A 40 -6.49 -2.71 2.64
C THR A 40 -5.24 -3.40 3.15
N GLY A 41 -5.28 -4.72 3.25
CA GLY A 41 -4.12 -5.51 3.67
C GLY A 41 -4.31 -6.97 3.39
N ARG A 42 -3.20 -7.71 3.40
CA ARG A 42 -3.17 -9.16 3.30
C ARG A 42 -2.03 -9.72 4.14
N VAL A 43 -2.23 -10.95 4.62
CA VAL A 43 -1.16 -11.75 5.21
C VAL A 43 -0.18 -12.16 4.09
N LEU A 44 1.10 -12.19 4.45
CA LEU A 44 2.17 -12.64 3.55
C LEU A 44 2.12 -14.16 3.40
N ASN A 45 2.41 -14.66 2.20
CA ASN A 45 2.53 -16.11 1.99
C ASN A 45 3.87 -16.65 2.54
N ASP A 46 4.03 -17.97 2.61
CA ASP A 46 5.23 -18.61 3.17
C ASP A 46 6.54 -18.17 2.51
N ALA A 47 6.53 -17.92 1.20
CA ALA A 47 7.70 -17.43 0.50
C ALA A 47 8.04 -16.00 0.93
N GLU A 48 7.03 -15.15 1.05
CA GLU A 48 7.17 -13.76 1.48
C GLU A 48 7.55 -13.64 2.95
N LEU A 49 7.06 -14.54 3.82
CA LEU A 49 7.39 -14.56 5.24
C LEU A 49 8.87 -14.74 5.51
N ARG A 50 9.56 -15.54 4.66
CA ARG A 50 11.00 -15.84 4.78
C ARG A 50 11.92 -14.66 4.49
N TYR A 51 11.44 -13.60 3.84
CA TYR A 51 12.24 -12.41 3.61
C TYR A 51 12.47 -11.61 4.90
N TYR A 52 13.67 -11.04 5.02
CA TYR A 52 13.95 -10.05 6.04
C TYR A 52 13.08 -8.80 5.84
N ILE A 53 12.81 -8.07 6.93
CA ILE A 53 11.92 -6.91 6.87
C ILE A 53 12.42 -5.83 5.90
N ALA A 54 13.74 -5.63 5.81
CA ALA A 54 14.35 -4.71 4.84
C ALA A 54 14.11 -5.16 3.39
N GLU A 55 14.19 -6.46 3.10
CA GLU A 55 13.88 -7.00 1.77
C GLU A 55 12.41 -6.80 1.41
N LYS A 56 11.51 -6.97 2.38
CA LYS A 56 10.07 -6.70 2.22
C LYS A 56 9.79 -5.22 1.89
N GLU A 57 10.48 -4.30 2.56
CA GLU A 57 10.40 -2.85 2.27
C GLU A 57 10.92 -2.54 0.86
N VAL A 58 12.06 -3.13 0.47
CA VAL A 58 12.61 -3.00 -0.89
C VAL A 58 11.61 -3.52 -1.93
N ILE A 59 10.96 -4.65 -1.70
CA ILE A 59 9.93 -5.18 -2.60
C ILE A 59 8.75 -4.21 -2.74
N ALA A 60 8.31 -3.59 -1.64
CA ALA A 60 7.24 -2.58 -1.69
C ALA A 60 7.63 -1.33 -2.49
N ILE A 61 8.88 -0.86 -2.34
CA ILE A 61 9.43 0.23 -3.13
C ILE A 61 9.49 -0.15 -4.61
N LEU A 62 10.08 -1.31 -4.94
CA LEU A 62 10.19 -1.78 -6.32
C LEU A 62 8.82 -1.91 -6.99
N ARG A 63 7.82 -2.42 -6.26
CA ARG A 63 6.43 -2.48 -6.72
C ARG A 63 5.87 -1.11 -7.05
N THR A 64 6.11 -0.14 -6.17
CA THR A 64 5.69 1.24 -6.36
C THR A 64 6.33 1.85 -7.60
N LEU A 65 7.65 1.67 -7.78
CA LEU A 65 8.38 2.18 -8.95
C LEU A 65 7.93 1.51 -10.25
N GLN A 66 7.65 0.20 -10.23
CA GLN A 66 7.07 -0.54 -11.37
C GLN A 66 5.70 0.03 -11.75
N VAL A 67 4.84 0.24 -10.75
CA VAL A 67 3.53 0.87 -10.94
C VAL A 67 3.65 2.30 -11.48
N GLN A 68 4.69 3.04 -11.11
CA GLN A 68 4.91 4.39 -11.65
C GLN A 68 5.52 4.38 -13.06
N GLY A 69 5.84 3.20 -13.62
CA GLY A 69 6.50 3.08 -14.92
C GLY A 69 7.98 3.50 -14.90
N LEU A 70 8.57 3.67 -13.73
CA LEU A 70 9.96 4.12 -13.56
C LEU A 70 10.97 2.98 -13.76
N ILE A 71 10.57 1.74 -13.51
CA ILE A 71 11.39 0.55 -13.73
C ILE A 71 10.57 -0.55 -14.41
N ASN A 72 11.24 -1.35 -15.23
CA ASN A 72 10.58 -2.40 -16.00
C ASN A 72 10.18 -3.59 -15.11
N CYS A 73 9.04 -4.21 -15.41
CA CYS A 73 8.49 -5.35 -14.67
C CYS A 73 8.62 -6.63 -15.49
N ASN A 74 9.73 -7.37 -15.35
CA ASN A 74 10.02 -8.53 -16.22
C ASN A 74 9.42 -9.86 -15.74
N GLN A 75 8.85 -9.91 -14.53
CA GLN A 75 8.28 -11.14 -13.98
C GLN A 75 6.80 -11.29 -14.42
N PRO A 76 6.39 -12.41 -15.07
CA PRO A 76 5.06 -12.55 -15.67
C PRO A 76 3.89 -12.39 -14.69
N HIS A 77 4.01 -12.95 -13.49
CA HIS A 77 2.96 -12.81 -12.46
C HIS A 77 2.79 -11.35 -11.98
N LEU A 78 3.82 -10.52 -12.15
CA LEU A 78 3.83 -9.12 -11.70
C LEU A 78 3.39 -8.18 -12.81
N GLN A 79 3.63 -8.54 -14.07
CA GLN A 79 3.00 -7.92 -15.23
C GLN A 79 1.47 -7.97 -15.11
N THR A 80 0.90 -9.12 -14.72
CA THR A 80 -0.56 -9.24 -14.51
C THR A 80 -1.08 -8.28 -13.42
N HIS A 81 -0.32 -8.09 -12.33
CA HIS A 81 -0.68 -7.11 -11.30
C HIS A 81 -0.52 -5.68 -11.79
N LEU A 82 0.54 -5.38 -12.54
CA LEU A 82 0.79 -4.07 -13.11
C LEU A 82 -0.32 -3.65 -14.09
N SER A 83 -0.75 -4.55 -14.99
CA SER A 83 -1.86 -4.29 -15.91
C SER A 83 -3.17 -3.96 -15.18
N LYS A 84 -3.44 -4.63 -14.04
CA LYS A 84 -4.61 -4.30 -13.19
C LYS A 84 -4.48 -2.91 -12.58
N VAL A 85 -3.28 -2.51 -12.16
CA VAL A 85 -3.05 -1.18 -11.60
C VAL A 85 -3.17 -0.09 -12.67
N GLU A 86 -2.64 -0.31 -13.88
CA GLU A 86 -2.80 0.63 -15.01
C GLU A 86 -4.29 0.83 -15.35
N LEU A 87 -5.06 -0.26 -15.47
CA LEU A 87 -6.50 -0.18 -15.68
C LEU A 87 -7.23 0.57 -14.55
N LEU A 88 -6.78 0.41 -13.31
CA LEU A 88 -7.36 1.09 -12.17
C LEU A 88 -6.97 2.57 -12.11
N LYS A 89 -5.76 2.95 -12.55
CA LYS A 89 -5.33 4.35 -12.60
C LYS A 89 -6.28 5.20 -13.44
N GLU A 90 -6.80 4.67 -14.55
CA GLU A 90 -7.79 5.38 -15.38
C GLU A 90 -9.07 5.76 -14.62
N LYS A 91 -9.38 5.07 -13.51
CA LYS A 91 -10.54 5.37 -12.66
C LYS A 91 -10.28 6.44 -11.61
N PHE A 92 -9.04 6.88 -11.45
CA PHE A 92 -8.64 7.90 -10.47
C PHE A 92 -8.10 9.14 -11.20
N GLY A 93 -8.67 10.32 -10.91
CA GLY A 93 -8.20 11.57 -11.54
C GLY A 93 -6.72 11.86 -11.31
N SER A 94 -6.18 11.48 -10.15
CA SER A 94 -4.73 11.32 -9.95
C SER A 94 -4.41 10.35 -8.81
N LEU A 95 -3.29 9.65 -8.96
CA LEU A 95 -2.80 8.66 -8.00
C LEU A 95 -1.34 8.95 -7.64
N ARG A 96 -1.07 9.21 -6.36
CA ARG A 96 0.29 9.38 -5.85
C ARG A 96 0.62 8.22 -4.91
N LEU A 97 1.62 7.42 -5.28
CA LEU A 97 2.20 6.43 -4.38
C LEU A 97 3.34 7.06 -3.59
N VAL A 98 3.31 6.89 -2.27
CA VAL A 98 4.34 7.41 -1.37
C VAL A 98 4.84 6.25 -0.50
N HIS A 99 6.16 6.06 -0.49
CA HIS A 99 6.81 5.22 0.51
C HIS A 99 7.15 6.07 1.73
N LEU A 100 6.64 5.70 2.90
CA LEU A 100 6.96 6.32 4.18
C LEU A 100 7.95 5.44 4.93
N LYS A 101 9.07 6.02 5.37
CA LYS A 101 10.00 5.34 6.28
C LYS A 101 9.24 4.86 7.52
N ARG A 102 9.58 3.66 7.97
CA ARG A 102 8.90 2.95 9.06
C ARG A 102 8.73 3.78 10.34
N GLU A 103 9.72 4.59 10.69
CA GLU A 103 9.71 5.47 11.86
C GLU A 103 8.56 6.49 11.87
N TYR A 104 8.03 6.87 10.69
CA TYR A 104 6.89 7.78 10.55
C TYR A 104 5.54 7.05 10.46
N ASN A 105 5.51 5.73 10.60
CA ASN A 105 4.35 4.90 10.28
C ASN A 105 3.79 4.09 11.47
N GLN A 106 4.03 4.54 12.72
CA GLN A 106 3.51 3.91 13.94
C GLN A 106 1.98 3.66 13.92
N ALA A 107 1.22 4.51 13.22
CA ALA A 107 -0.22 4.34 13.07
C ALA A 107 -0.60 3.08 12.26
N ALA A 108 0.21 2.67 11.28
CA ALA A 108 -0.01 1.44 10.52
C ALA A 108 0.37 0.18 11.31
N ASP A 109 1.40 0.25 12.15
CA ASP A 109 1.74 -0.85 13.09
C ASP A 109 0.58 -1.09 14.07
N TYR A 110 -0.03 -0.02 14.62
CA TYR A 110 -1.21 -0.10 15.48
C TYR A 110 -2.42 -0.74 14.77
N LEU A 111 -2.67 -0.37 13.51
CA LEU A 111 -3.79 -0.91 12.73
C LEU A 111 -3.58 -2.36 12.31
N THR A 112 -2.35 -2.75 11.98
CA THR A 112 -2.05 -4.15 11.63
C THR A 112 -2.25 -5.08 12.82
N THR A 113 -1.89 -4.62 14.02
CA THR A 113 -2.17 -5.34 15.27
C THR A 113 -3.67 -5.55 15.47
N LYS A 114 -4.52 -4.56 15.15
CA LYS A 114 -5.98 -4.70 15.24
C LYS A 114 -6.60 -5.62 14.19
N ILE A 115 -6.06 -5.66 12.97
CA ILE A 115 -6.52 -6.57 11.92
C ILE A 115 -6.23 -8.03 12.31
N LEU A 116 -5.06 -8.30 12.89
CA LEU A 116 -4.72 -9.64 13.40
C LEU A 116 -5.69 -10.10 14.50
N ILE A 117 -6.08 -9.20 15.41
CA ILE A 117 -7.03 -9.52 16.49
C ILE A 117 -8.45 -9.80 15.95
N LEU A 118 -8.85 -9.19 14.83
CA LEU A 118 -10.16 -9.38 14.23
C LEU A 118 -10.28 -10.68 13.41
N ASP A 119 -9.17 -11.29 12.99
CA ASP A 119 -9.14 -12.56 12.24
C ASP A 119 -9.11 -13.80 13.16
N GLU A 120 -8.86 -13.60 14.47
CA GLU A 120 -8.88 -14.64 15.52
C GLU A 120 -10.23 -14.73 16.27
N SER A 121 -11.30 -14.08 15.78
CA SER A 121 -12.63 -14.01 16.43
C SER A 121 -13.71 -14.82 15.71
#